data_AF-Q08QF4-F1
#
_entry.id   AF-Q08QF4-F1
#
_cell.length_a   1.000
_cell.length_b   1.000
_cell.length_c   1.000
_cell.angle_alpha   90.00
_cell.angle_beta   90.00
_cell.angle_gamma   90.00
#
_symmetry.space_group_name_H-M   'P 1'
#
loop_
_entity.id
_entity.type
_entity.pdbx_description
1 polymer ?
#
loop_
_entity_poly.entity_id
_entity_poly.type
_entity_poly.pdbx_seq_one_letter_code
_entity_poly.pdbx_strand_id
1 'polypeptide(L)'
;MPACPTGLQPMALCGGCARCAAMKQFTGARGVYQPWRVMTHLERLQREGIHRKGTAKRGFRYLHADGHPVSRTERDRIDTLRLPPAWTDVAISPSEKAKLQAIGKDAAGRWQYRYSEAFTRQRQEAKYQRIVGFARALPKMRRRVNADLRRKGLGRDKVMACILRILGTCFIRPGSQVYAEENGSFGLATLRARHVKVVGETVRFDFPGKSGQRQLRELKDRRVATLVRRLLKIRGRDVFKFLLDDGHVVDVRRRHINEYIQEVMGEEYSAKDFRTWGGTLVCACALARARRRVKQAEAQSGVKATKKTMVAAVKEAAQQLGNTPAVAKASYIYPSVLAMFEQGKVVERYFESVEELAKHDKPVCTARRKPAGDDPGGRRLRPRLGPAQGLLSEGTSPVSTQMRATGSHFTGKSGLIPEPRSRPASKSGYGSHSASLGTFGVPLPQFTTGQMPFTWYSAMQPFSV
;
A
#
# COMPACT_ATOMS: atom_id res chain seq x y z
N MET A 1 13.80 21.76 54.21
CA MET A 1 15.07 22.42 53.83
C MET A 1 16.18 21.78 54.65
N PRO A 2 17.44 21.72 54.18
CA PRO A 2 17.99 22.36 52.99
C PRO A 2 18.27 21.40 51.82
N ALA A 3 18.58 21.98 50.66
CA ALA A 3 19.25 21.28 49.57
C ALA A 3 20.78 21.27 49.81
N CYS A 4 21.50 20.41 49.11
CA CYS A 4 22.94 20.59 48.89
C CYS A 4 23.29 20.37 47.40
N PRO A 5 24.33 21.03 46.87
CA PRO A 5 24.38 21.44 45.47
C PRO A 5 25.56 20.82 44.72
N THR A 6 25.79 21.29 43.49
CA THR A 6 26.92 20.94 42.60
C THR A 6 26.92 19.47 42.16
N GLY A 7 27.51 19.08 41.03
CA GLY A 7 28.35 19.79 40.07
C GLY A 7 29.26 18.74 39.43
N LEU A 8 29.49 18.84 38.12
CA LEU A 8 30.28 17.93 37.29
C LEU A 8 31.52 17.28 37.94
N GLN A 9 31.70 15.97 37.67
CA GLN A 9 32.96 15.18 37.53
C GLN A 9 33.06 13.87 38.38
N PRO A 10 33.87 12.87 37.96
CA PRO A 10 33.50 11.45 38.12
C PRO A 10 34.32 10.63 39.14
N MET A 11 33.76 9.45 39.48
CA MET A 11 34.37 8.27 40.12
C MET A 11 35.09 8.43 41.47
N ALA A 12 34.43 7.98 42.54
CA ALA A 12 35.09 7.32 43.67
C ALA A 12 34.19 6.23 44.29
N LEU A 13 34.79 5.15 44.77
CA LEU A 13 34.11 3.96 45.28
C LEU A 13 33.52 4.16 46.68
N CYS A 14 32.19 4.16 46.81
CA CYS A 14 31.51 3.98 48.11
C CYS A 14 30.98 2.55 48.23
N GLY A 15 31.82 1.64 48.72
CA GLY A 15 31.55 0.20 48.83
C GLY A 15 30.88 -0.25 50.13
N GLY A 16 30.01 0.58 50.75
CA GLY A 16 29.61 0.42 52.16
C GLY A 16 28.10 0.46 52.48
N CYS A 17 27.20 0.31 51.49
CA CYS A 17 25.75 0.38 51.70
C CYS A 17 25.06 -0.97 51.42
N ALA A 18 24.10 -1.36 52.27
CA ALA A 18 23.36 -2.63 52.17
C ALA A 18 22.62 -2.83 50.83
N ARG A 19 22.33 -1.75 50.08
CA ARG A 19 21.78 -1.86 48.71
C ARG A 19 22.76 -2.45 47.69
N CYS A 20 24.07 -2.38 47.92
CA CYS A 20 25.08 -2.95 47.03
C CYS A 20 25.21 -4.48 47.19
N ALA A 21 24.86 -5.04 48.35
CA ALA A 21 24.91 -6.48 48.60
C ALA A 21 23.84 -7.25 47.81
N ALA A 22 22.64 -6.66 47.65
CA ALA A 22 21.53 -7.25 46.91
C ALA A 22 21.79 -7.42 45.40
N MET A 23 22.87 -6.85 44.86
CA MET A 23 23.19 -6.89 43.42
C MET A 23 24.19 -8.00 43.04
N LYS A 24 24.73 -8.76 44.00
CA LYS A 24 25.79 -9.78 43.77
C LYS A 24 25.30 -11.23 43.62
N GLN A 25 23.99 -11.51 43.68
CA GLN A 25 23.48 -12.90 43.70
C GLN A 25 22.91 -13.44 42.37
N PHE A 26 22.98 -12.70 41.25
CA PHE A 26 22.51 -13.17 39.95
C PHE A 26 23.53 -12.94 38.81
N THR A 27 24.66 -13.64 38.87
CA THR A 27 25.63 -13.75 37.76
C THR A 27 25.80 -15.20 37.33
N GLY A 28 24.75 -15.81 36.79
CA GLY A 28 24.86 -17.00 35.94
C GLY A 28 25.37 -16.61 34.55
N ALA A 29 26.36 -17.32 34.03
CA ALA A 29 27.04 -16.93 32.79
C ALA A 29 26.11 -16.93 31.55
N ARG A 30 26.26 -15.90 30.69
CA ARG A 30 25.53 -15.64 29.43
C ARG A 30 24.12 -15.02 29.53
N GLY A 31 23.90 -14.07 30.44
CA GLY A 31 22.73 -13.19 30.43
C GLY A 31 23.05 -11.74 30.03
N VAL A 32 22.55 -11.27 28.88
CA VAL A 32 22.58 -9.83 28.54
C VAL A 32 21.48 -9.12 29.33
N TYR A 33 21.86 -8.37 30.36
CA TYR A 33 20.93 -7.59 31.18
C TYR A 33 20.32 -6.44 30.37
N GLN A 34 19.00 -6.47 30.13
CA GLN A 34 18.25 -5.38 29.49
C GLN A 34 17.28 -4.71 30.49
N PRO A 35 17.73 -3.71 31.27
CA PRO A 35 16.95 -3.15 32.39
C PRO A 35 15.68 -2.36 31.99
N TRP A 36 15.38 -2.20 30.70
CA TRP A 36 14.32 -1.31 30.20
C TRP A 36 13.33 -1.97 29.25
N ARG A 37 13.26 -3.31 29.20
CA ARG A 37 12.34 -4.01 28.29
C ARG A 37 10.89 -3.92 28.79
N VAL A 38 10.21 -2.83 28.42
CA VAL A 38 8.76 -2.64 28.65
C VAL A 38 8.01 -3.82 28.05
N MET A 39 7.32 -4.59 28.90
CA MET A 39 6.51 -5.73 28.46
C MET A 39 5.46 -5.30 27.44
N THR A 40 5.43 -6.04 26.33
CA THR A 40 4.43 -5.86 25.29
C THR A 40 3.03 -6.17 25.83
N HIS A 41 1.99 -5.64 25.18
CA HIS A 41 0.60 -6.00 25.51
C HIS A 41 0.33 -7.51 25.35
N LEU A 42 1.09 -8.19 24.49
CA LEU A 42 1.00 -9.63 24.30
C LEU A 42 1.52 -10.37 25.54
N GLU A 43 2.74 -10.07 25.98
CA GLU A 43 3.35 -10.68 27.17
C GLU A 43 2.55 -10.37 28.43
N ARG A 44 2.03 -9.15 28.55
CA ARG A 44 1.16 -8.77 29.67
C ARG A 44 -0.13 -9.59 29.69
N LEU A 45 -0.83 -9.71 28.56
CA LEU A 45 -2.03 -10.57 28.48
C LEU A 45 -1.71 -12.05 28.72
N GLN A 46 -0.55 -12.55 28.26
CA GLN A 46 -0.13 -13.92 28.53
C GLN A 46 0.22 -14.19 30.00
N ARG A 47 0.44 -13.15 30.81
CA ARG A 47 0.79 -13.26 32.24
C ARG A 47 -0.37 -12.93 33.18
N GLU A 48 -1.18 -11.94 32.84
CA GLU A 48 -2.20 -11.31 33.70
C GLU A 48 -3.62 -11.47 33.15
N GLY A 49 -3.78 -12.16 32.02
CA GLY A 49 -5.06 -12.33 31.34
C GLY A 49 -5.87 -13.51 31.85
N ILE A 50 -7.13 -13.55 31.41
CA ILE A 50 -7.99 -14.73 31.51
C ILE A 50 -7.58 -15.72 30.43
N HIS A 51 -7.24 -16.95 30.81
CA HIS A 51 -6.76 -18.01 29.91
C HIS A 51 -7.87 -18.98 29.51
N ARG A 52 -7.96 -19.29 28.21
CA ARG A 52 -8.82 -20.37 27.72
C ARG A 52 -8.12 -21.72 27.87
N LYS A 53 -8.80 -22.69 28.47
CA LYS A 53 -8.39 -24.09 28.59
C LYS A 53 -9.46 -25.00 27.96
N GLY A 54 -9.10 -26.21 27.56
CA GLY A 54 -10.01 -27.16 26.90
C GLY A 54 -10.01 -27.07 25.38
N THR A 55 -10.98 -27.71 24.73
CA THR A 55 -11.06 -27.85 23.26
C THR A 55 -12.51 -27.77 22.80
N ALA A 56 -12.73 -27.47 21.51
CA ALA A 56 -14.07 -27.41 20.93
C ALA A 56 -14.91 -28.68 21.17
N LYS A 57 -14.28 -29.86 21.26
CA LYS A 57 -14.95 -31.15 21.52
C LYS A 57 -15.31 -31.39 22.99
N ARG A 58 -14.57 -30.80 23.93
CA ARG A 58 -14.73 -31.01 25.39
C ARG A 58 -15.31 -29.78 26.12
N GLY A 59 -15.64 -28.73 25.37
CA GLY A 59 -15.95 -27.42 25.91
C GLY A 59 -14.70 -26.62 26.30
N PHE A 60 -14.89 -25.32 26.47
CA PHE A 60 -13.86 -24.39 26.95
C PHE A 60 -14.14 -23.98 28.39
N ARG A 61 -13.07 -23.85 29.17
CA ARG A 61 -13.06 -23.23 30.50
C ARG A 61 -12.20 -21.97 30.45
N TYR A 62 -12.58 -20.96 31.21
CA TYR A 62 -11.86 -19.70 31.33
C TYR A 62 -11.45 -19.52 32.78
N LEU A 63 -10.16 -19.29 33.00
CA LEU A 63 -9.56 -19.12 34.32
C LEU A 63 -8.80 -17.79 34.35
N HIS A 64 -8.83 -17.09 35.48
CA HIS A 64 -7.95 -15.95 35.74
C HIS A 64 -6.48 -16.41 35.88
N ALA A 65 -5.56 -15.44 35.93
CA ALA A 65 -4.11 -15.73 36.03
C ALA A 65 -3.71 -16.42 37.35
N ASP A 66 -4.51 -16.24 38.40
CA ASP A 66 -4.43 -16.93 39.70
C ASP A 66 -5.00 -18.37 39.68
N GLY A 67 -5.65 -18.77 38.58
CA GLY A 67 -6.28 -20.08 38.41
C GLY A 67 -7.77 -20.13 38.80
N HIS A 68 -8.36 -19.07 39.37
CA HIS A 68 -9.78 -19.07 39.73
C HIS A 68 -10.69 -19.04 38.49
N PRO A 69 -11.86 -19.71 38.52
CA PRO A 69 -12.80 -19.68 37.41
C PRO A 69 -13.42 -18.30 37.22
N VAL A 70 -13.62 -17.88 35.97
CA VAL A 70 -14.36 -16.64 35.69
C VAL A 70 -15.81 -16.72 36.16
N SER A 71 -16.33 -15.56 36.57
CA SER A 71 -17.75 -15.39 36.90
C SER A 71 -18.67 -15.56 35.67
N ARG A 72 -19.99 -15.67 35.91
CA ARG A 72 -20.99 -15.79 34.84
C ARG A 72 -20.98 -14.58 33.90
N THR A 73 -20.97 -13.36 34.46
CA THR A 73 -20.95 -12.11 33.67
C THR A 73 -19.68 -11.96 32.84
N GLU A 74 -18.52 -12.39 33.37
CA GLU A 74 -17.28 -12.44 32.59
C GLU A 74 -17.34 -13.48 31.46
N ARG A 75 -17.95 -14.65 31.68
CA ARG A 75 -18.15 -15.65 30.64
C ARG A 75 -19.05 -15.13 29.52
N ASP A 76 -20.19 -14.55 29.87
CA ASP A 76 -21.13 -13.98 28.91
C ASP A 76 -20.42 -12.93 28.03
N ARG A 77 -19.63 -12.03 28.65
CA ARG A 77 -18.77 -11.08 27.94
C ARG A 77 -17.76 -11.78 27.02
N ILE A 78 -17.06 -12.80 27.48
CA ILE A 78 -16.06 -13.54 26.69
C ILE A 78 -16.70 -14.17 25.45
N ASP A 79 -17.90 -14.72 25.58
CA ASP A 79 -18.60 -15.36 24.48
C ASP A 79 -19.07 -14.32 23.43
N THR A 80 -19.39 -13.08 23.83
CA THR A 80 -19.62 -11.98 22.86
C THR A 80 -18.41 -11.67 21.97
N LEU A 81 -17.17 -11.92 22.43
CA LEU A 81 -15.95 -11.70 21.64
C LEU A 81 -15.83 -12.68 20.46
N ARG A 82 -16.64 -13.76 20.44
CA ARG A 82 -16.70 -14.79 19.38
C ARG A 82 -15.30 -15.28 18.97
N LEU A 83 -14.50 -15.66 19.97
CA LEU A 83 -13.12 -16.13 19.78
C LEU A 83 -13.13 -17.48 19.04
N PRO A 84 -12.47 -17.60 17.86
CA PRO A 84 -12.52 -18.84 17.08
C PRO A 84 -12.10 -20.07 17.91
N PRO A 85 -12.85 -21.19 17.83
CA PRO A 85 -12.57 -22.38 18.64
C PRO A 85 -11.23 -23.04 18.31
N ALA A 86 -10.72 -22.84 17.08
CA ALA A 86 -9.42 -23.32 16.63
C ALA A 86 -8.22 -22.52 17.16
N TRP A 87 -8.42 -21.42 17.90
CA TRP A 87 -7.28 -20.68 18.47
C TRP A 87 -6.67 -21.38 19.69
N THR A 88 -5.34 -21.44 19.73
CA THR A 88 -4.55 -21.90 20.88
C THR A 88 -3.93 -20.70 21.61
N ASP A 89 -3.33 -20.94 22.80
CA ASP A 89 -2.67 -19.93 23.63
C ASP A 89 -3.50 -18.64 23.84
N VAL A 90 -4.81 -18.81 24.01
CA VAL A 90 -5.74 -17.69 24.11
C VAL A 90 -5.65 -17.05 25.49
N ALA A 91 -5.39 -15.75 25.50
CA ALA A 91 -5.42 -14.90 26.67
C ALA A 91 -6.30 -13.67 26.41
N ILE A 92 -7.15 -13.33 27.39
CA ILE A 92 -8.23 -12.36 27.28
C ILE A 92 -8.03 -11.29 28.35
N SER A 93 -8.30 -10.03 28.02
CA SER A 93 -8.25 -8.96 29.03
C SER A 93 -9.36 -9.16 30.07
N PRO A 94 -9.05 -9.06 31.38
CA PRO A 94 -10.09 -9.01 32.41
C PRO A 94 -10.94 -7.74 32.28
N SER A 95 -10.36 -6.63 31.79
CA SER A 95 -11.08 -5.37 31.60
C SER A 95 -11.81 -5.30 30.26
N GLU A 96 -13.13 -5.14 30.31
CA GLU A 96 -13.98 -4.84 29.14
C GLU A 96 -13.57 -3.53 28.43
N LYS A 97 -13.09 -2.54 29.18
CA LYS A 97 -12.67 -1.23 28.65
C LYS A 97 -11.32 -1.28 27.91
N ALA A 98 -10.61 -2.42 27.95
CA ALA A 98 -9.31 -2.54 27.29
C ALA A 98 -9.41 -2.45 25.76
N LYS A 99 -8.46 -1.74 25.15
CA LYS A 99 -8.36 -1.58 23.68
C LYS A 99 -8.15 -2.93 22.98
N LEU A 100 -7.28 -3.77 23.54
CA LEU A 100 -7.03 -5.14 23.12
C LEU A 100 -7.79 -6.08 24.08
N GLN A 101 -8.80 -6.77 23.56
CA GLN A 101 -9.69 -7.65 24.31
C GLN A 101 -9.18 -9.08 24.41
N ALA A 102 -8.57 -9.63 23.34
CA ALA A 102 -7.97 -10.95 23.39
C ALA A 102 -6.83 -11.14 22.40
N ILE A 103 -5.98 -12.12 22.68
CA ILE A 103 -4.98 -12.68 21.79
C ILE A 103 -5.13 -14.20 21.72
N GLY A 104 -4.56 -14.82 20.68
CA GLY A 104 -4.44 -16.27 20.55
C GLY A 104 -3.72 -16.63 19.25
N LYS A 105 -3.15 -17.82 19.15
CA LYS A 105 -2.55 -18.31 17.90
C LYS A 105 -3.61 -18.94 17.01
N ASP A 106 -3.57 -18.70 15.70
CA ASP A 106 -4.39 -19.44 14.74
C ASP A 106 -3.83 -20.85 14.47
N ALA A 107 -4.53 -21.63 13.64
CA ALA A 107 -4.12 -22.99 13.25
C ALA A 107 -2.76 -23.05 12.49
N ALA A 108 -2.21 -21.90 12.07
CA ALA A 108 -0.87 -21.78 11.50
C ALA A 108 0.15 -21.23 12.51
N GLY A 109 -0.17 -21.24 13.82
CA GLY A 109 0.70 -20.78 14.91
C GLY A 109 0.84 -19.26 15.04
N ARG A 110 0.12 -18.46 14.22
CA ARG A 110 0.32 -17.00 14.16
C ARG A 110 -0.54 -16.28 15.18
N TRP A 111 0.05 -15.33 15.91
CA TRP A 111 -0.67 -14.46 16.83
C TRP A 111 -1.75 -13.63 16.12
N GLN A 112 -2.98 -13.85 16.55
CA GLN A 112 -4.17 -13.09 16.21
C GLN A 112 -4.62 -12.23 17.40
N TYR A 113 -5.36 -11.16 17.09
CA TYR A 113 -5.72 -10.11 18.04
C TYR A 113 -7.20 -9.76 17.88
N ARG A 114 -7.93 -9.59 18.99
CA ARG A 114 -9.28 -9.01 19.04
C ARG A 114 -9.23 -7.70 19.80
N TYR A 115 -9.71 -6.65 19.18
CA TYR A 115 -9.81 -5.31 19.78
C TYR A 115 -11.27 -5.03 20.16
N SER A 116 -11.50 -4.12 21.11
CA SER A 116 -12.85 -3.68 21.44
C SER A 116 -13.53 -2.96 20.27
N GLU A 117 -14.86 -3.00 20.23
CA GLU A 117 -15.64 -2.32 19.18
C GLU A 117 -15.45 -0.80 19.24
N ALA A 118 -15.43 -0.22 20.45
CA ALA A 118 -15.17 1.20 20.66
C ALA A 118 -13.82 1.64 20.09
N PHE A 119 -12.74 0.88 20.34
CA PHE A 119 -11.42 1.17 19.75
C PHE A 119 -11.43 0.97 18.24
N THR A 120 -12.10 -0.07 17.74
CA THR A 120 -12.22 -0.34 16.30
C THR A 120 -12.95 0.82 15.58
N ARG A 121 -14.06 1.32 16.14
CA ARG A 121 -14.79 2.49 15.68
C ARG A 121 -13.94 3.75 15.70
N GLN A 122 -13.25 4.04 16.81
CA GLN A 122 -12.35 5.19 16.92
C GLN A 122 -11.21 5.13 15.88
N ARG A 123 -10.66 3.93 15.59
CA ARG A 123 -9.62 3.73 14.56
C ARG A 123 -10.17 3.81 13.13
N GLN A 124 -11.45 3.49 12.92
CA GLN A 124 -12.14 3.74 11.65
C GLN A 124 -12.38 5.23 11.42
N GLU A 125 -12.74 5.99 12.46
CA GLU A 125 -12.92 7.44 12.36
C GLU A 125 -11.59 8.17 12.18
N ALA A 126 -10.56 7.86 12.98
CA ALA A 126 -9.22 8.45 12.84
C ALA A 126 -8.58 8.21 11.45
N LYS A 127 -9.04 7.20 10.70
CA LYS A 127 -8.65 6.94 9.30
C LYS A 127 -9.10 8.06 8.37
N TYR A 128 -10.18 8.79 8.67
CA TYR A 128 -10.67 9.92 7.88
C TYR A 128 -9.67 11.08 7.86
N GLN A 129 -9.38 11.68 9.02
CA GLN A 129 -8.47 12.83 9.10
C GLN A 129 -7.08 12.47 8.55
N ARG A 130 -6.64 11.24 8.82
CA ARG A 130 -5.41 10.67 8.26
C ARG A 130 -5.40 10.61 6.72
N ILE A 131 -6.51 10.26 6.07
CA ILE A 131 -6.54 10.18 4.60
C ILE A 131 -6.62 11.57 3.94
N VAL A 132 -7.23 12.55 4.62
CA VAL A 132 -7.20 13.96 4.21
C VAL A 132 -5.78 14.54 4.33
N GLY A 133 -5.09 14.31 5.45
CA GLY A 133 -3.69 14.69 5.65
C GLY A 133 -2.77 14.05 4.61
N PHE A 134 -2.93 12.74 4.36
CA PHE A 134 -2.18 12.03 3.33
C PHE A 134 -2.37 12.65 1.94
N ALA A 135 -3.60 12.98 1.56
CA ALA A 135 -3.89 13.64 0.27
C ALA A 135 -3.20 15.01 0.15
N ARG A 136 -3.22 15.82 1.22
CA ARG A 136 -2.51 17.11 1.28
C ARG A 136 -0.98 16.97 1.20
N ALA A 137 -0.41 15.86 1.65
CA ALA A 137 1.02 15.58 1.55
C ALA A 137 1.47 15.09 0.15
N LEU A 138 0.57 14.57 -0.69
CA LEU A 138 0.91 14.02 -2.01
C LEU A 138 1.66 15.02 -2.93
N PRO A 139 1.31 16.31 -3.06
CA PRO A 139 2.05 17.24 -3.92
C PRO A 139 3.50 17.47 -3.49
N LYS A 140 3.79 17.49 -2.18
CA LYS A 140 5.17 17.56 -1.64
C LYS A 140 5.95 16.29 -2.00
N MET A 141 5.36 15.13 -1.74
CA MET A 141 5.95 13.83 -2.06
C MET A 141 6.22 13.65 -3.55
N ARG A 142 5.25 13.98 -4.42
CA ARG A 142 5.41 13.93 -5.89
C ARG A 142 6.60 14.78 -6.34
N ARG A 143 6.75 16.01 -5.85
CA ARG A 143 7.91 16.88 -6.15
C ARG A 143 9.24 16.23 -5.76
N ARG A 144 9.34 15.68 -4.54
CA ARG A 144 10.55 14.98 -4.04
C ARG A 144 10.86 13.72 -4.84
N VAL A 145 9.87 12.85 -5.08
CA VAL A 145 10.00 11.65 -5.93
C VAL A 145 10.48 12.01 -7.35
N ASN A 146 9.98 13.10 -7.93
CA ASN A 146 10.40 13.56 -9.25
C ASN A 146 11.83 14.10 -9.27
N ALA A 147 12.32 14.69 -8.18
CA ALA A 147 13.72 15.08 -8.04
C ALA A 147 14.63 13.85 -7.91
N ASP A 148 14.25 12.90 -7.06
CA ASP A 148 15.10 11.76 -6.73
C ASP A 148 15.21 10.75 -7.87
N LEU A 149 14.15 10.59 -8.67
CA LEU A 149 14.19 9.86 -9.94
C LEU A 149 15.17 10.47 -10.98
N ARG A 150 15.59 11.73 -10.85
CA ARG A 150 16.58 12.38 -11.73
C ARG A 150 18.03 12.19 -11.28
N ARG A 151 18.29 11.71 -10.05
CA ARG A 151 19.66 11.50 -9.54
C ARG A 151 20.45 10.51 -10.42
N LYS A 152 21.78 10.59 -10.43
CA LYS A 152 22.66 9.60 -11.09
C LYS A 152 22.66 8.26 -10.31
N GLY A 153 23.38 7.25 -10.78
CA GLY A 153 23.55 5.97 -10.08
C GLY A 153 22.25 5.18 -9.81
N LEU A 154 22.31 4.35 -8.75
CA LEU A 154 21.25 3.49 -8.21
C LEU A 154 21.16 3.60 -6.66
N GLY A 155 21.49 4.76 -6.10
CA GLY A 155 21.47 5.00 -4.65
C GLY A 155 20.06 4.97 -4.04
N ARG A 156 20.00 4.84 -2.70
CA ARG A 156 18.79 4.67 -1.88
C ARG A 156 17.59 5.48 -2.36
N ASP A 157 17.67 6.82 -2.28
CA ASP A 157 16.55 7.73 -2.56
C ASP A 157 15.96 7.56 -3.96
N LYS A 158 16.80 7.28 -4.97
CA LYS A 158 16.33 7.09 -6.35
C LYS A 158 15.52 5.81 -6.50
N VAL A 159 15.96 4.74 -5.84
CA VAL A 159 15.25 3.45 -5.81
C VAL A 159 13.98 3.57 -4.97
N MET A 160 14.03 4.25 -3.82
CA MET A 160 12.83 4.52 -3.02
C MET A 160 11.81 5.38 -3.78
N ALA A 161 12.25 6.42 -4.49
CA ALA A 161 11.38 7.24 -5.33
C ALA A 161 10.70 6.43 -6.45
N CYS A 162 11.41 5.48 -7.06
CA CYS A 162 10.82 4.53 -8.01
C CYS A 162 9.79 3.61 -7.35
N ILE A 163 10.05 3.13 -6.14
CA ILE A 163 9.12 2.31 -5.36
C ILE A 163 7.87 3.10 -4.99
N LEU A 164 7.99 4.33 -4.50
CA LEU A 164 6.84 5.17 -4.17
C LEU A 164 6.02 5.55 -5.41
N ARG A 165 6.68 5.76 -6.56
CA ARG A 165 6.00 5.89 -7.86
C ARG A 165 5.17 4.65 -8.21
N ILE A 166 5.69 3.44 -7.98
CA ILE A 166 4.96 2.18 -8.19
C ILE A 166 3.83 2.01 -7.15
N LEU A 167 4.04 2.37 -5.88
CA LEU A 167 3.01 2.31 -4.84
C LEU A 167 1.86 3.29 -5.10
N GLY A 168 2.16 4.50 -5.57
CA GLY A 168 1.20 5.55 -5.91
C GLY A 168 0.25 5.19 -7.05
N THR A 169 0.72 4.40 -8.01
CA THR A 169 -0.07 4.02 -9.19
C THR A 169 -0.63 2.59 -9.12
N CYS A 170 0.22 1.60 -8.83
CA CYS A 170 -0.16 0.18 -8.90
C CYS A 170 -0.76 -0.35 -7.59
N PHE A 171 -0.71 0.45 -6.50
CA PHE A 171 -1.20 0.11 -5.16
C PHE A 171 -0.71 -1.25 -4.61
N ILE A 172 0.44 -1.73 -5.08
CA ILE A 172 1.01 -3.02 -4.66
C ILE A 172 1.28 -2.99 -3.15
N ARG A 173 1.10 -4.11 -2.46
CA ARG A 173 1.46 -4.22 -1.04
C ARG A 173 2.98 -4.16 -0.89
N PRO A 174 3.56 -3.45 0.11
CA PRO A 174 5.02 -3.35 0.26
C PRO A 174 5.72 -4.70 0.43
N GLY A 175 5.02 -5.72 0.95
CA GLY A 175 5.56 -7.06 1.18
C GLY A 175 6.17 -7.24 2.57
N SER A 176 6.45 -8.50 2.92
CA SER A 176 7.28 -8.91 4.05
C SER A 176 8.06 -10.14 3.62
N GLN A 177 9.34 -10.21 3.98
CA GLN A 177 10.19 -11.34 3.61
C GLN A 177 9.66 -12.66 4.18
N VAL A 178 9.27 -12.65 5.45
CA VAL A 178 8.60 -13.76 6.16
C VAL A 178 7.41 -14.33 5.36
N TYR A 179 6.46 -13.48 4.94
CA TYR A 179 5.30 -13.94 4.16
C TYR A 179 5.67 -14.46 2.75
N ALA A 180 6.76 -13.97 2.15
CA ALA A 180 7.23 -14.41 0.85
C ALA A 180 8.01 -15.75 0.91
N GLU A 181 8.54 -16.09 2.07
CA GLU A 181 9.23 -17.36 2.36
C GLU A 181 8.23 -18.44 2.77
N GLU A 182 7.42 -18.18 3.78
CA GLU A 182 6.47 -19.15 4.36
C GLU A 182 5.27 -19.46 3.46
N ASN A 183 4.73 -18.45 2.74
CA ASN A 183 3.41 -18.54 2.09
C ASN A 183 3.47 -18.36 0.57
N GLY A 184 4.68 -18.34 -0.03
CA GLY A 184 4.90 -18.07 -1.45
C GLY A 184 4.27 -16.75 -1.97
N SER A 185 3.94 -15.83 -1.07
CA SER A 185 3.07 -14.67 -1.32
C SER A 185 3.90 -13.38 -1.35
N PHE A 186 4.03 -12.75 -2.51
CA PHE A 186 4.96 -11.63 -2.70
C PHE A 186 4.29 -10.25 -2.52
N GLY A 187 5.12 -9.26 -2.18
CA GLY A 187 4.83 -7.84 -2.32
C GLY A 187 6.01 -7.10 -2.94
N LEU A 188 5.92 -5.78 -3.06
CA LEU A 188 6.85 -4.96 -3.86
C LEU A 188 8.33 -5.16 -3.49
N ALA A 189 8.66 -5.17 -2.20
CA ALA A 189 10.03 -5.36 -1.70
C ALA A 189 10.57 -6.80 -1.86
N THR A 190 9.72 -7.77 -2.21
CA THR A 190 10.05 -9.20 -2.34
C THR A 190 9.76 -9.73 -3.75
N LEU A 191 9.53 -8.85 -4.74
CA LEU A 191 9.36 -9.29 -6.12
C LEU A 191 10.70 -9.82 -6.64
N ARG A 192 10.67 -10.94 -7.37
CA ARG A 192 11.84 -11.58 -7.99
C ARG A 192 11.82 -11.31 -9.50
N ALA A 193 12.94 -11.50 -10.20
CA ALA A 193 13.06 -11.16 -11.63
C ALA A 193 11.93 -11.76 -12.50
N ARG A 194 11.57 -13.03 -12.28
CA ARG A 194 10.45 -13.72 -12.95
C ARG A 194 9.06 -13.06 -12.79
N HIS A 195 8.87 -12.19 -11.80
CA HIS A 195 7.61 -11.47 -11.54
C HIS A 195 7.52 -10.13 -12.27
N VAL A 196 8.59 -9.68 -12.94
CA VAL A 196 8.70 -8.32 -13.48
C VAL A 196 9.22 -8.34 -14.92
N LYS A 197 8.40 -7.89 -15.86
CA LYS A 197 8.78 -7.75 -17.28
C LYS A 197 8.73 -6.28 -17.68
N VAL A 198 9.74 -5.81 -18.40
CA VAL A 198 9.75 -4.44 -18.94
C VAL A 198 9.65 -4.50 -20.46
N VAL A 199 8.67 -3.80 -21.03
CA VAL A 199 8.39 -3.74 -22.47
C VAL A 199 8.29 -2.27 -22.86
N GLY A 200 9.29 -1.75 -23.58
CA GLY A 200 9.40 -0.31 -23.88
C GLY A 200 9.40 0.52 -22.59
N GLU A 201 8.41 1.41 -22.45
CA GLU A 201 8.18 2.25 -21.27
C GLU A 201 7.28 1.61 -20.20
N THR A 202 6.74 0.42 -20.45
CA THR A 202 5.80 -0.26 -19.54
C THR A 202 6.52 -1.28 -18.67
N VAL A 203 6.31 -1.21 -17.36
CA VAL A 203 6.66 -2.27 -16.41
C VAL A 203 5.41 -3.07 -16.10
N ARG A 204 5.49 -4.39 -16.28
CA ARG A 204 4.47 -5.38 -15.95
C ARG A 204 4.90 -6.15 -14.71
N PHE A 205 3.97 -6.30 -13.77
CA PHE A 205 4.13 -7.09 -12.56
C PHE A 205 3.10 -8.23 -12.60
N ASP A 206 3.57 -9.48 -12.49
CA ASP A 206 2.73 -10.69 -12.40
C ASP A 206 3.27 -11.60 -11.30
N PHE A 207 2.52 -11.76 -10.21
CA PHE A 207 2.95 -12.53 -9.05
C PHE A 207 1.78 -13.03 -8.19
N PRO A 208 1.93 -14.16 -7.48
CA PRO A 208 1.00 -14.53 -6.41
C PRO A 208 1.17 -13.55 -5.25
N GLY A 209 0.12 -12.76 -4.99
CA GLY A 209 0.06 -11.81 -3.88
C GLY A 209 -0.38 -12.47 -2.56
N LYS A 210 -0.81 -11.65 -1.59
CA LYS A 210 -1.35 -12.13 -0.31
C LYS A 210 -2.47 -13.16 -0.54
N SER A 211 -2.39 -14.28 0.17
CA SER A 211 -3.36 -15.39 0.08
C SER A 211 -3.43 -16.00 -1.33
N GLY A 212 -2.30 -16.07 -2.04
CA GLY A 212 -2.18 -16.67 -3.37
C GLY A 212 -2.83 -15.86 -4.51
N GLN A 213 -3.54 -14.76 -4.23
CA GLN A 213 -4.27 -14.00 -5.25
C GLN A 213 -3.30 -13.41 -6.28
N ARG A 214 -3.32 -13.91 -7.51
CA ARG A 214 -2.53 -13.39 -8.65
C ARG A 214 -2.76 -11.89 -8.82
N GLN A 215 -1.69 -11.12 -8.82
CA GLN A 215 -1.68 -9.69 -9.05
C GLN A 215 -1.08 -9.42 -10.42
N LEU A 216 -1.89 -8.95 -11.36
CA LEU A 216 -1.43 -8.38 -12.62
C LEU A 216 -1.53 -6.85 -12.53
N ARG A 217 -0.42 -6.14 -12.68
CA ARG A 217 -0.35 -4.67 -12.64
C ARG A 217 0.58 -4.15 -13.72
N GLU A 218 0.23 -3.01 -14.32
CA GLU A 218 1.09 -2.31 -15.29
C GLU A 218 1.37 -0.86 -14.84
N LEU A 219 2.50 -0.32 -15.30
CA LEU A 219 2.88 1.08 -15.15
C LEU A 219 3.66 1.55 -16.38
N LYS A 220 3.09 2.47 -17.16
CA LYS A 220 3.78 3.13 -18.28
C LYS A 220 4.52 4.37 -17.82
N ASP A 221 5.80 4.24 -17.48
CA ASP A 221 6.69 5.35 -17.10
C ASP A 221 8.13 5.08 -17.55
N ARG A 222 8.64 5.92 -18.46
CA ARG A 222 9.99 5.84 -19.04
C ARG A 222 11.12 5.77 -18.01
N ARG A 223 11.02 6.54 -16.91
CA ARG A 223 12.05 6.60 -15.86
C ARG A 223 12.02 5.34 -15.01
N VAL A 224 10.82 4.91 -14.59
CA VAL A 224 10.64 3.66 -13.84
C VAL A 224 11.07 2.46 -14.66
N ALA A 225 10.60 2.34 -15.91
CA ALA A 225 10.97 1.25 -16.81
C ALA A 225 12.48 1.17 -17.04
N THR A 226 13.15 2.31 -17.19
CA THR A 226 14.61 2.37 -17.33
C THR A 226 15.33 1.98 -16.04
N LEU A 227 14.84 2.40 -14.87
CA LEU A 227 15.43 2.01 -13.59
C LEU A 227 15.24 0.53 -13.30
N VAL A 228 14.03 0.00 -13.48
CA VAL A 228 13.69 -1.42 -13.28
C VAL A 228 14.50 -2.30 -14.25
N ARG A 229 14.69 -1.88 -15.51
CA ARG A 229 15.61 -2.57 -16.46
C ARG A 229 17.05 -2.65 -15.95
N ARG A 230 17.55 -1.65 -15.21
CA ARG A 230 18.89 -1.68 -14.60
C ARG A 230 18.91 -2.58 -13.36
N LEU A 231 17.90 -2.48 -12.50
CA LEU A 231 17.78 -3.30 -11.29
C LEU A 231 17.70 -4.81 -11.61
N LEU A 232 16.98 -5.18 -12.68
CA LEU A 232 16.90 -6.57 -13.16
C LEU A 232 18.24 -7.15 -13.64
N LYS A 233 19.25 -6.33 -13.93
CA LYS A 233 20.60 -6.80 -14.29
C LYS A 233 21.51 -7.08 -13.09
N ILE A 234 21.14 -6.61 -11.88
CA ILE A 234 21.93 -6.84 -10.66
C ILE A 234 21.62 -8.25 -10.14
N ARG A 235 22.64 -9.09 -9.95
CA ARG A 235 22.49 -10.43 -9.35
C ARG A 235 21.91 -10.36 -7.94
N GLY A 236 21.17 -11.38 -7.53
CA GLY A 236 20.50 -11.45 -6.21
C GLY A 236 19.01 -11.77 -6.32
N ARG A 237 18.39 -12.04 -5.17
CA ARG A 237 17.07 -12.70 -5.06
C ARG A 237 15.88 -11.81 -5.45
N ASP A 238 15.82 -10.61 -4.89
CA ASP A 238 14.73 -9.66 -5.11
C ASP A 238 15.09 -8.69 -6.25
N VAL A 239 14.12 -7.94 -6.78
CA VAL A 239 14.33 -6.98 -7.89
C VAL A 239 14.77 -5.62 -7.34
N PHE A 240 14.17 -5.18 -6.24
CA PHE A 240 14.42 -3.83 -5.71
C PHE A 240 15.60 -3.84 -4.74
N LYS A 241 16.66 -3.16 -5.14
CA LYS A 241 17.94 -3.03 -4.44
C LYS A 241 18.46 -1.61 -4.63
N PHE A 242 19.24 -1.10 -3.71
CA PHE A 242 20.05 0.10 -3.94
C PHE A 242 21.53 -0.18 -3.69
N LEU A 243 22.38 0.70 -4.22
CA LEU A 243 23.80 0.69 -3.93
C LEU A 243 24.10 1.71 -2.83
N LEU A 244 25.01 1.35 -1.93
CA LEU A 244 25.73 2.29 -1.07
C LEU A 244 26.88 2.93 -1.86
N ASP A 245 27.53 3.95 -1.27
CA ASP A 245 28.58 4.73 -1.96
C ASP A 245 29.88 3.91 -2.16
N ASP A 246 30.11 2.90 -1.32
CA ASP A 246 31.14 1.86 -1.46
C ASP A 246 30.81 0.79 -2.52
N GLY A 247 29.63 0.85 -3.14
CA GLY A 247 29.15 -0.10 -4.13
C GLY A 247 28.43 -1.34 -3.56
N HIS A 248 28.34 -1.51 -2.25
CA HIS A 248 27.61 -2.64 -1.65
C HIS A 248 26.12 -2.62 -2.01
N VAL A 249 25.59 -3.79 -2.37
CA VAL A 249 24.20 -3.99 -2.79
C VAL A 249 23.32 -4.26 -1.57
N VAL A 250 22.35 -3.39 -1.32
CA VAL A 250 21.36 -3.55 -0.24
C VAL A 250 19.99 -3.88 -0.84
N ASP A 251 19.47 -5.07 -0.54
CA ASP A 251 18.09 -5.45 -0.85
C ASP A 251 17.09 -4.51 -0.15
N VAL A 252 16.03 -4.12 -0.85
CA VAL A 252 14.97 -3.31 -0.25
C VAL A 252 14.13 -4.16 0.71
N ARG A 253 13.83 -3.59 1.88
CA ARG A 253 12.97 -4.18 2.89
C ARG A 253 11.84 -3.21 3.23
N ARG A 254 10.75 -3.72 3.81
CA ARG A 254 9.56 -2.92 4.18
C ARG A 254 9.89 -1.71 5.08
N ARG A 255 10.94 -1.80 5.90
CA ARG A 255 11.43 -0.70 6.75
C ARG A 255 11.93 0.48 5.90
N HIS A 256 12.85 0.25 4.95
CA HIS A 256 13.41 1.28 4.05
C HIS A 256 12.31 2.03 3.28
N ILE A 257 11.25 1.33 2.87
CA ILE A 257 10.10 1.93 2.20
C ILE A 257 9.31 2.87 3.12
N ASN A 258 9.07 2.48 4.39
CA ASN A 258 8.34 3.34 5.32
C ASN A 258 9.21 4.51 5.81
N GLU A 259 10.49 4.28 6.11
CA GLU A 259 11.48 5.33 6.45
C GLU A 259 11.44 6.45 5.41
N TYR A 260 11.58 6.11 4.13
CA TYR A 260 11.52 7.10 3.06
C TYR A 260 10.12 7.72 2.86
N ILE A 261 9.02 7.00 3.15
CA ILE A 261 7.68 7.62 3.17
C ILE A 261 7.60 8.68 4.28
N GLN A 262 8.14 8.38 5.46
CA GLN A 262 8.14 9.28 6.61
C GLN A 262 8.99 10.53 6.32
N GLU A 263 10.18 10.36 5.74
CA GLU A 263 11.06 11.45 5.27
C GLU A 263 10.37 12.42 4.29
N VAL A 264 9.53 11.92 3.38
CA VAL A 264 8.94 12.74 2.29
C VAL A 264 7.48 13.15 2.52
N MET A 265 6.76 12.50 3.44
CA MET A 265 5.34 12.79 3.73
C MET A 265 5.06 13.21 5.19
N GLY A 266 5.84 12.75 6.16
CA GLY A 266 5.55 12.88 7.60
C GLY A 266 5.54 11.53 8.31
N GLU A 267 6.00 11.50 9.56
CA GLU A 267 6.16 10.28 10.38
C GLU A 267 4.89 9.47 10.55
N GLU A 268 3.73 10.14 10.47
CA GLU A 268 2.46 9.48 10.64
C GLU A 268 2.15 8.51 9.49
N TYR A 269 2.69 8.69 8.27
CA TYR A 269 2.28 7.94 7.07
C TYR A 269 3.10 6.66 6.80
N SER A 270 2.53 5.76 5.99
CA SER A 270 3.12 4.47 5.67
C SER A 270 2.70 3.96 4.28
N ALA A 271 3.34 2.89 3.80
CA ALA A 271 2.96 2.22 2.55
C ALA A 271 1.52 1.65 2.54
N LYS A 272 0.85 1.55 3.71
CA LYS A 272 -0.58 1.17 3.78
C LYS A 272 -1.50 2.29 3.26
N ASP A 273 -1.13 3.54 3.51
CA ASP A 273 -2.01 4.69 3.29
C ASP A 273 -2.25 4.95 1.80
N PHE A 274 -1.22 4.71 0.96
CA PHE A 274 -1.33 4.66 -0.51
C PHE A 274 -2.48 3.75 -1.01
N ARG A 275 -2.70 2.59 -0.38
CA ARG A 275 -3.77 1.66 -0.76
C ARG A 275 -5.15 2.13 -0.30
N THR A 276 -5.22 2.84 0.82
CA THR A 276 -6.47 3.48 1.28
C THR A 276 -6.84 4.64 0.36
N TRP A 277 -5.85 5.46 -0.02
CA TRP A 277 -6.03 6.56 -0.94
C TRP A 277 -6.48 6.05 -2.31
N GLY A 278 -5.73 5.10 -2.89
CA GLY A 278 -6.07 4.48 -4.17
C GLY A 278 -7.45 3.84 -4.21
N GLY A 279 -7.82 3.06 -3.19
CA GLY A 279 -9.15 2.46 -3.11
C GLY A 279 -10.28 3.50 -3.05
N THR A 280 -10.06 4.57 -2.30
CA THR A 280 -11.01 5.69 -2.17
C THR A 280 -11.14 6.47 -3.47
N LEU A 281 -10.01 6.82 -4.11
CA LEU A 281 -9.96 7.58 -5.35
C LEU A 281 -10.57 6.80 -6.53
N VAL A 282 -10.20 5.53 -6.71
CA VAL A 282 -10.78 4.67 -7.76
C VAL A 282 -12.29 4.54 -7.59
N CYS A 283 -12.77 4.34 -6.36
CA CYS A 283 -14.21 4.30 -6.08
C CYS A 283 -14.89 5.63 -6.42
N ALA A 284 -14.32 6.77 -6.02
CA ALA A 284 -14.86 8.09 -6.32
C ALA A 284 -14.92 8.37 -7.84
N CYS A 285 -13.88 8.03 -8.59
CA CYS A 285 -13.87 8.18 -10.05
C CYS A 285 -14.90 7.27 -10.74
N ALA A 286 -15.05 6.02 -10.29
CA ALA A 286 -16.06 5.10 -10.83
C ALA A 286 -17.50 5.62 -10.63
N LEU A 287 -17.79 6.20 -9.46
CA LEU A 287 -19.08 6.83 -9.16
C LEU A 287 -19.32 8.08 -10.02
N ALA A 288 -18.30 8.93 -10.21
CA ALA A 288 -18.38 10.11 -11.06
C ALA A 288 -18.66 9.76 -12.53
N ARG A 289 -17.92 8.78 -13.09
CA ARG A 289 -18.18 8.25 -14.44
C ARG A 289 -19.60 7.71 -14.60
N ALA A 290 -20.07 6.93 -13.62
CA ALA A 290 -21.42 6.39 -13.66
C ALA A 290 -22.49 7.50 -13.61
N ARG A 291 -22.30 8.53 -12.77
CA ARG A 291 -23.20 9.69 -12.68
C ARG A 291 -23.23 10.50 -13.99
N ARG A 292 -22.08 10.67 -14.67
CA ARG A 292 -22.01 11.35 -15.98
C ARG A 292 -22.78 10.58 -17.05
N ARG A 293 -22.60 9.26 -17.13
CA ARG A 293 -23.34 8.40 -18.09
C ARG A 293 -24.85 8.46 -17.88
N VAL A 294 -25.33 8.44 -16.63
CA VAL A 294 -26.76 8.60 -16.32
C VAL A 294 -27.28 10.00 -16.68
N LYS A 295 -26.51 11.07 -16.41
CA LYS A 295 -26.89 12.43 -16.84
C LYS A 295 -27.00 12.59 -18.38
N GLN A 296 -26.36 11.71 -19.16
CA GLN A 296 -26.39 11.73 -20.62
C GLN A 296 -27.47 10.82 -21.24
N ALA A 297 -28.23 10.08 -20.43
CA ALA A 297 -29.17 9.05 -20.89
C ALA A 297 -30.63 9.28 -20.42
N GLU A 298 -30.95 10.52 -20.02
CA GLU A 298 -32.20 10.95 -19.40
C GLU A 298 -32.60 10.21 -18.08
N ALA A 299 -33.60 10.76 -17.41
CA ALA A 299 -33.72 10.71 -15.95
C ALA A 299 -34.63 9.62 -15.37
N GLN A 300 -34.56 8.38 -15.86
CA GLN A 300 -35.22 7.22 -15.20
C GLN A 300 -34.22 6.37 -14.42
N SER A 301 -33.92 6.74 -13.15
CA SER A 301 -33.27 5.81 -12.22
C SER A 301 -33.55 6.10 -10.74
N GLY A 302 -34.51 5.37 -10.15
CA GLY A 302 -34.76 5.40 -8.70
C GLY A 302 -33.70 4.67 -7.86
N VAL A 303 -33.90 4.64 -6.54
CA VAL A 303 -32.96 4.17 -5.49
C VAL A 303 -32.26 2.82 -5.78
N LYS A 304 -32.91 1.90 -6.50
CA LYS A 304 -32.32 0.60 -6.88
C LYS A 304 -31.08 0.75 -7.79
N ALA A 305 -31.06 1.74 -8.69
CA ALA A 305 -29.93 1.99 -9.59
C ALA A 305 -28.70 2.52 -8.83
N THR A 306 -28.91 3.41 -7.85
CA THR A 306 -27.85 3.96 -6.98
C THR A 306 -27.07 2.83 -6.28
N LYS A 307 -27.79 1.88 -5.65
CA LYS A 307 -27.16 0.74 -4.96
C LYS A 307 -26.36 -0.17 -5.92
N LYS A 308 -26.88 -0.46 -7.12
CA LYS A 308 -26.17 -1.25 -8.15
C LYS A 308 -24.87 -0.56 -8.58
N THR A 309 -24.92 0.75 -8.79
CA THR A 309 -23.75 1.58 -9.16
C THR A 309 -22.68 1.60 -8.08
N MET A 310 -23.07 1.76 -6.81
CA MET A 310 -22.13 1.69 -5.69
C MET A 310 -21.43 0.33 -5.57
N VAL A 311 -22.18 -0.76 -5.76
CA VAL A 311 -21.60 -2.12 -5.77
C VAL A 311 -20.59 -2.28 -6.92
N ALA A 312 -20.86 -1.73 -8.10
CA ALA A 312 -19.92 -1.74 -9.23
C ALA A 312 -18.63 -0.94 -8.92
N ALA A 313 -18.75 0.28 -8.38
CA ALA A 313 -17.61 1.12 -8.00
C ALA A 313 -16.74 0.47 -6.89
N VAL A 314 -17.38 -0.20 -5.92
CA VAL A 314 -16.67 -0.98 -4.89
C VAL A 314 -15.95 -2.20 -5.51
N LYS A 315 -16.56 -2.89 -6.48
CA LYS A 315 -15.91 -4.02 -7.19
C LYS A 315 -14.68 -3.55 -7.97
N GLU A 316 -14.75 -2.42 -8.67
CA GLU A 316 -13.62 -1.84 -9.41
C GLU A 316 -12.44 -1.53 -8.48
N ALA A 317 -12.70 -0.81 -7.38
CA ALA A 317 -11.68 -0.53 -6.37
C ALA A 317 -11.11 -1.81 -5.72
N ALA A 318 -11.94 -2.85 -5.55
CA ALA A 318 -11.49 -4.14 -5.02
C ALA A 318 -10.56 -4.90 -5.99
N GLN A 319 -10.91 -4.92 -7.28
CA GLN A 319 -10.10 -5.50 -8.35
C GLN A 319 -8.74 -4.79 -8.48
N GLN A 320 -8.75 -3.45 -8.46
CA GLN A 320 -7.52 -2.65 -8.55
C GLN A 320 -6.62 -2.82 -7.32
N LEU A 321 -7.19 -3.07 -6.14
CA LEU A 321 -6.42 -3.31 -4.92
C LEU A 321 -5.99 -4.78 -4.71
N GLY A 322 -6.57 -5.75 -5.43
CA GLY A 322 -6.38 -7.17 -5.10
C GLY A 322 -6.95 -7.50 -3.71
N ASN A 323 -8.27 -7.31 -3.58
CA ASN A 323 -9.07 -7.51 -2.38
C ASN A 323 -10.46 -8.07 -2.77
N THR A 324 -11.19 -8.67 -1.82
CA THR A 324 -12.64 -8.87 -2.00
C THR A 324 -13.40 -7.54 -1.88
N PRO A 325 -14.59 -7.39 -2.50
CA PRO A 325 -15.41 -6.18 -2.39
C PRO A 325 -15.74 -5.78 -0.94
N ALA A 326 -16.04 -6.76 -0.08
CA ALA A 326 -16.30 -6.53 1.34
C ALA A 326 -15.07 -5.92 2.06
N VAL A 327 -13.87 -6.48 1.84
CA VAL A 327 -12.62 -5.96 2.40
C VAL A 327 -12.28 -4.58 1.84
N ALA A 328 -12.51 -4.34 0.54
CA ALA A 328 -12.32 -3.03 -0.07
C ALA A 328 -13.23 -1.97 0.57
N LYS A 329 -14.54 -2.23 0.66
CA LYS A 329 -15.53 -1.34 1.29
C LYS A 329 -15.21 -1.05 2.76
N ALA A 330 -14.94 -2.08 3.56
CA ALA A 330 -14.72 -1.92 5.00
C ALA A 330 -13.35 -1.31 5.35
N SER A 331 -12.29 -1.65 4.61
CA SER A 331 -10.91 -1.32 5.02
C SER A 331 -10.18 -0.30 4.16
N TYR A 332 -10.56 -0.09 2.89
CA TYR A 332 -9.76 0.74 1.96
C TYR A 332 -10.52 1.93 1.39
N ILE A 333 -11.81 1.80 1.09
CA ILE A 333 -12.66 2.92 0.66
C ILE A 333 -12.98 3.80 1.88
N TYR A 334 -13.06 5.11 1.69
CA TYR A 334 -13.56 6.05 2.70
C TYR A 334 -15.10 6.12 2.62
N PRO A 335 -15.86 5.81 3.70
CA PRO A 335 -17.33 5.67 3.62
C PRO A 335 -18.08 6.89 3.06
N SER A 336 -17.60 8.10 3.32
CA SER A 336 -18.29 9.32 2.87
C SER A 336 -18.30 9.50 1.35
N VAL A 337 -17.41 8.83 0.60
CA VAL A 337 -17.51 8.76 -0.88
C VAL A 337 -18.79 8.04 -1.31
N LEU A 338 -19.22 7.02 -0.56
CA LEU A 338 -20.46 6.30 -0.80
C LEU A 338 -21.68 7.13 -0.34
N ALA A 339 -21.61 7.73 0.85
CA ALA A 339 -22.71 8.54 1.39
C ALA A 339 -22.98 9.81 0.56
N MET A 340 -21.93 10.47 0.04
CA MET A 340 -22.09 11.63 -0.87
C MET A 340 -22.76 11.22 -2.19
N PHE A 341 -22.45 10.04 -2.71
CA PHE A 341 -23.12 9.52 -3.92
C PHE A 341 -24.59 9.17 -3.68
N GLU A 342 -24.95 8.67 -2.50
CA GLU A 342 -26.36 8.51 -2.10
C GLU A 342 -27.10 9.86 -2.05
N GLN A 343 -26.40 10.95 -1.67
CA GLN A 343 -26.88 12.34 -1.78
C GLN A 343 -26.79 12.93 -3.20
N GLY A 344 -26.50 12.12 -4.22
CA GLY A 344 -26.39 12.55 -5.62
C GLY A 344 -25.13 13.34 -6.00
N LYS A 345 -24.19 13.53 -5.05
CA LYS A 345 -22.93 14.27 -5.21
C LYS A 345 -21.80 13.34 -5.64
N VAL A 346 -20.94 13.82 -6.54
CA VAL A 346 -19.74 13.12 -7.02
C VAL A 346 -18.58 14.11 -7.09
N VAL A 347 -17.35 13.61 -7.20
CA VAL A 347 -16.19 14.45 -7.49
C VAL A 347 -16.32 15.08 -8.89
N GLU A 348 -16.06 16.38 -9.01
CA GLU A 348 -16.05 17.09 -10.30
C GLU A 348 -14.93 16.63 -11.22
N ARG A 349 -13.70 16.57 -10.69
CA ARG A 349 -12.52 16.07 -11.40
C ARG A 349 -12.31 14.61 -11.05
N TYR A 350 -12.25 13.78 -12.08
CA TYR A 350 -12.04 12.34 -11.97
C TYR A 350 -11.25 11.83 -13.17
N PHE A 351 -10.69 10.63 -13.06
CA PHE A 351 -9.94 9.98 -14.14
C PHE A 351 -10.84 8.97 -14.87
N GLU A 352 -10.78 8.95 -16.20
CA GLU A 352 -11.50 7.97 -17.02
C GLU A 352 -10.90 6.55 -16.83
N SER A 353 -9.60 6.44 -16.58
CA SER A 353 -8.94 5.17 -16.26
C SER A 353 -7.79 5.28 -15.24
N VAL A 354 -7.30 4.13 -14.75
CA VAL A 354 -6.15 4.08 -13.83
C VAL A 354 -4.84 4.48 -14.53
N GLU A 355 -4.73 4.22 -15.84
CA GLU A 355 -3.62 4.66 -16.67
C GLU A 355 -3.57 6.18 -16.83
N GLU A 356 -4.72 6.86 -16.74
CA GLU A 356 -4.79 8.33 -16.71
C GLU A 356 -4.30 8.89 -15.37
N LEU A 357 -4.76 8.31 -14.25
CA LEU A 357 -4.23 8.61 -12.92
C LEU A 357 -2.70 8.43 -12.85
N ALA A 358 -2.18 7.35 -13.46
CA ALA A 358 -0.75 7.09 -13.60
C ALA A 358 0.02 8.18 -14.36
N LYS A 359 -0.60 8.76 -15.40
CA LYS A 359 -0.03 9.86 -16.19
C LYS A 359 -0.04 11.15 -15.39
N HIS A 360 -1.13 11.46 -14.67
CA HIS A 360 -1.27 12.69 -13.88
C HIS A 360 -0.28 12.77 -12.70
N ASP A 361 0.17 11.64 -12.15
CA ASP A 361 1.27 11.66 -11.15
C ASP A 361 2.60 12.17 -11.75
N LYS A 362 2.78 12.18 -13.08
CA LYS A 362 3.97 12.78 -13.71
C LYS A 362 3.82 14.30 -13.71
N PRO A 363 4.87 15.06 -13.37
CA PRO A 363 4.79 16.50 -13.46
C PRO A 363 4.58 16.86 -14.94
N VAL A 364 3.59 17.70 -15.23
CA VAL A 364 3.56 18.39 -16.51
C VAL A 364 4.88 19.13 -16.62
N CYS A 365 5.67 18.81 -17.63
CA CYS A 365 6.86 19.57 -17.92
C CYS A 365 6.38 20.84 -18.61
N THR A 366 5.88 21.80 -17.82
CA THR A 366 5.73 23.18 -18.28
C THR A 366 7.13 23.64 -18.63
N ALA A 367 7.46 23.56 -19.92
CA ALA A 367 8.56 24.32 -20.47
C ALA A 367 8.25 25.77 -20.09
N ARG A 368 9.06 26.34 -19.18
CA ARG A 368 9.05 27.79 -19.00
C ARG A 368 9.37 28.34 -20.39
N ARG A 369 8.34 28.87 -21.08
CA ARG A 369 8.59 29.86 -22.13
C ARG A 369 9.52 30.86 -21.46
N LYS A 370 10.72 31.07 -22.04
CA LYS A 370 11.49 32.26 -21.68
C LYS A 370 10.52 33.44 -21.82
N PRO A 371 10.40 34.34 -20.83
CA PRO A 371 9.81 35.63 -21.13
C PRO A 371 10.57 36.19 -22.33
N ALA A 372 9.85 36.77 -23.29
CA ALA A 372 10.51 37.59 -24.29
C ALA A 372 11.28 38.65 -23.50
N GLY A 373 12.60 38.69 -23.67
CA GLY A 373 13.38 39.76 -23.09
C GLY A 373 13.03 41.02 -23.86
N ASP A 374 12.55 42.04 -23.15
CA ASP A 374 12.52 43.39 -23.70
C ASP A 374 13.94 43.76 -24.17
N ASP A 375 14.03 44.40 -25.32
CA ASP A 375 15.27 44.85 -25.95
C ASP A 375 15.49 46.34 -25.62
N PRO A 376 16.50 46.71 -24.83
CA PRO A 376 16.83 48.10 -24.54
C PRO A 376 18.28 48.40 -24.94
N GLY A 377 18.51 48.86 -26.17
CA GLY A 377 19.82 49.46 -26.50
C GLY A 377 20.20 49.49 -27.97
N GLY A 378 19.63 50.41 -28.74
CA GLY A 378 20.07 50.64 -30.12
C GLY A 378 21.55 51.06 -30.21
N ARG A 379 22.26 50.54 -31.22
CA ARG A 379 23.56 51.09 -31.64
C ARG A 379 23.75 51.07 -33.15
N ARG A 380 23.48 52.24 -33.74
CA ARG A 380 24.00 52.83 -34.99
C ARG A 380 24.60 51.86 -36.04
N LEU A 381 23.90 51.73 -37.15
CA LEU A 381 24.45 51.28 -38.43
C LEU A 381 25.66 52.13 -38.88
N ARG A 382 26.69 51.50 -39.44
CA ARG A 382 27.63 52.09 -40.41
C ARG A 382 27.70 51.15 -41.63
N PRO A 383 27.71 51.66 -42.87
CA PRO A 383 27.67 50.85 -44.10
C PRO A 383 29.07 50.60 -44.71
N ARG A 384 29.10 49.88 -45.86
CA ARG A 384 30.23 49.56 -46.78
C ARG A 384 31.03 48.29 -46.40
N LEU A 385 31.49 47.41 -47.32
CA LEU A 385 31.50 47.33 -48.81
C LEU A 385 31.55 45.82 -49.24
N GLY A 386 31.30 45.51 -50.52
CA GLY A 386 31.80 44.30 -51.20
C GLY A 386 32.54 44.71 -52.50
N PRO A 387 32.82 43.84 -53.50
CA PRO A 387 32.74 42.37 -53.58
C PRO A 387 33.98 41.69 -54.28
N ALA A 388 34.02 40.35 -54.37
CA ALA A 388 34.75 39.50 -55.37
C ALA A 388 34.31 38.02 -55.16
N GLN A 389 33.82 37.20 -56.10
CA GLN A 389 34.20 36.75 -57.47
C GLN A 389 34.89 35.35 -57.52
N GLY A 390 34.46 34.50 -58.46
CA GLY A 390 34.85 33.08 -58.69
C GLY A 390 33.64 32.12 -58.57
N LEU A 391 32.95 31.62 -59.62
CA LEU A 391 33.36 30.81 -60.81
C LEU A 391 34.16 29.54 -60.39
N LEU A 392 33.93 28.27 -60.79
CA LEU A 392 33.03 27.49 -61.69
C LEU A 392 33.12 25.98 -61.23
N SER A 393 32.32 24.95 -61.60
CA SER A 393 31.08 24.79 -62.40
C SER A 393 30.39 23.41 -62.14
N GLU A 394 29.38 23.10 -62.96
CA GLU A 394 28.61 21.86 -63.23
C GLU A 394 29.49 20.62 -63.54
N GLY A 395 29.11 19.36 -63.25
CA GLY A 395 28.02 18.50 -63.79
C GLY A 395 28.47 17.02 -63.62
N THR A 396 27.76 15.92 -63.92
CA THR A 396 26.46 15.67 -64.58
C THR A 396 25.94 14.27 -64.15
N SER A 397 24.62 14.04 -64.23
CA SER A 397 23.96 12.72 -64.08
C SER A 397 23.89 11.99 -65.46
N PRO A 398 23.05 10.95 -65.71
CA PRO A 398 22.63 9.74 -64.94
C PRO A 398 22.73 8.43 -65.79
N VAL A 399 22.50 7.24 -65.22
CA VAL A 399 21.97 6.06 -65.99
C VAL A 399 21.01 5.21 -65.14
N SER A 400 19.98 4.64 -65.79
CA SER A 400 18.91 3.80 -65.24
C SER A 400 19.17 2.29 -65.43
N THR A 401 18.32 1.42 -64.86
CA THR A 401 17.75 0.21 -65.52
C THR A 401 16.72 -0.50 -64.61
N GLN A 402 15.79 -1.24 -65.22
CA GLN A 402 14.54 -1.75 -64.64
C GLN A 402 14.60 -3.20 -64.07
N MET A 403 13.52 -3.56 -63.34
CA MET A 403 12.85 -4.88 -63.30
C MET A 403 13.63 -6.15 -62.89
N ARG A 404 13.09 -6.85 -61.87
CA ARG A 404 12.25 -8.05 -62.09
C ARG A 404 11.49 -8.46 -60.82
N ALA A 405 10.32 -9.06 -61.02
CA ALA A 405 9.59 -9.78 -59.98
C ALA A 405 9.84 -11.28 -60.12
N THR A 406 9.94 -11.99 -59.00
CA THR A 406 9.70 -13.44 -58.91
C THR A 406 9.03 -13.72 -57.58
N GLY A 407 7.87 -14.39 -57.61
CA GLY A 407 7.26 -14.97 -56.42
C GLY A 407 7.68 -16.43 -56.26
N SER A 408 7.61 -16.94 -55.03
CA SER A 408 7.62 -18.38 -54.77
C SER A 408 6.63 -18.70 -53.67
N HIS A 409 5.51 -19.32 -54.04
CA HIS A 409 4.72 -20.08 -53.07
C HIS A 409 5.53 -21.29 -52.60
N PHE A 410 5.44 -21.62 -51.31
CA PHE A 410 5.49 -23.02 -50.91
C PHE A 410 4.45 -23.29 -49.83
N THR A 411 3.71 -24.38 -50.03
CA THR A 411 2.64 -24.88 -49.17
C THR A 411 3.18 -26.01 -48.28
N GLY A 412 2.56 -26.30 -47.13
CA GLY A 412 2.95 -27.52 -46.41
C GLY A 412 2.53 -27.68 -44.94
N LYS A 413 1.37 -28.32 -44.76
CA LYS A 413 1.09 -29.33 -43.72
C LYS A 413 1.16 -28.94 -42.23
N SER A 414 -0.04 -28.70 -41.71
CA SER A 414 -0.58 -29.32 -40.47
C SER A 414 0.23 -30.46 -39.83
N GLY A 415 0.56 -30.29 -38.55
CA GLY A 415 0.89 -31.37 -37.61
C GLY A 415 -0.03 -31.29 -36.38
N LEU A 416 -0.63 -32.42 -35.99
CA LEU A 416 -1.70 -32.52 -34.99
C LEU A 416 -1.24 -33.30 -33.74
N ILE A 417 -1.84 -32.98 -32.58
CA ILE A 417 -2.03 -33.85 -31.38
C ILE A 417 -0.75 -34.09 -30.51
N PRO A 418 -0.84 -34.34 -29.17
CA PRO A 418 -2.02 -34.50 -28.29
C PRO A 418 -2.14 -33.52 -27.10
N GLU A 419 -3.37 -33.39 -26.57
CA GLU A 419 -3.62 -33.07 -25.16
C GLU A 419 -3.35 -34.27 -24.24
N PRO A 420 -2.88 -34.07 -22.99
CA PRO A 420 -2.94 -35.10 -21.96
C PRO A 420 -4.33 -35.15 -21.29
N ARG A 421 -5.09 -36.22 -21.54
CA ARG A 421 -6.33 -36.52 -20.82
C ARG A 421 -6.07 -36.86 -19.34
N SER A 422 -7.09 -36.60 -18.53
CA SER A 422 -7.11 -36.79 -17.08
C SER A 422 -7.19 -38.26 -16.63
N ARG A 423 -6.82 -38.52 -15.37
CA ARG A 423 -7.36 -39.63 -14.56
C ARG A 423 -7.90 -39.09 -13.23
N PRO A 424 -8.95 -39.71 -12.65
CA PRO A 424 -9.73 -39.12 -11.56
C PRO A 424 -9.25 -39.53 -10.17
N ALA A 425 -9.57 -38.73 -9.15
CA ALA A 425 -9.42 -39.10 -7.74
C ALA A 425 -10.67 -38.73 -6.92
N SER A 426 -11.29 -39.78 -6.36
CA SER A 426 -12.13 -39.80 -5.15
C SER A 426 -13.14 -38.66 -4.89
N LYS A 427 -14.44 -39.01 -5.01
CA LYS A 427 -15.52 -38.31 -4.30
C LYS A 427 -15.33 -38.49 -2.78
N SER A 428 -15.45 -37.40 -2.01
CA SER A 428 -15.87 -37.44 -0.61
C SER A 428 -16.89 -36.34 -0.38
N GLY A 429 -18.13 -36.70 -0.06
CA GLY A 429 -19.23 -35.75 0.07
C GLY A 429 -19.23 -35.05 1.43
N TYR A 430 -19.57 -33.76 1.44
CA TYR A 430 -20.14 -33.09 2.61
C TYR A 430 -21.39 -32.32 2.17
N GLY A 431 -22.50 -32.61 2.84
CA GLY A 431 -23.82 -32.14 2.46
C GLY A 431 -24.00 -30.63 2.63
N SER A 432 -24.78 -30.05 1.74
CA SER A 432 -25.29 -28.69 1.85
C SER A 432 -26.39 -28.60 2.92
N HIS A 433 -26.08 -28.01 4.07
CA HIS A 433 -27.13 -27.48 4.95
C HIS A 433 -27.32 -25.98 4.71
N SER A 434 -28.50 -25.66 4.18
CA SER A 434 -29.04 -24.31 4.16
C SER A 434 -29.31 -23.82 5.58
N ALA A 435 -28.68 -22.72 5.97
CA ALA A 435 -29.04 -21.96 7.15
C ALA A 435 -29.50 -20.55 6.70
N SER A 436 -30.66 -20.12 7.21
CA SER A 436 -31.34 -18.91 6.77
C SER A 436 -30.55 -17.64 7.12
N LEU A 437 -30.56 -16.68 6.19
CA LEU A 437 -30.00 -15.33 6.41
C LEU A 437 -30.96 -14.53 7.30
N GLY A 438 -30.73 -14.59 8.61
CA GLY A 438 -31.39 -13.71 9.58
C GLY A 438 -31.04 -12.23 9.33
N THR A 439 -32.05 -11.43 8.99
CA THR A 439 -31.92 -10.00 8.70
C THR A 439 -31.62 -9.20 9.96
N PHE A 440 -30.36 -8.87 10.22
CA PHE A 440 -29.99 -7.91 11.28
C PHE A 440 -29.59 -6.57 10.67
N GLY A 441 -30.52 -5.61 10.74
CA GLY A 441 -30.25 -4.21 10.40
C GLY A 441 -29.38 -3.56 11.48
N VAL A 442 -28.14 -3.22 11.13
CA VAL A 442 -27.32 -2.31 11.94
C VAL A 442 -27.83 -0.88 11.68
N PRO A 443 -28.24 -0.11 12.70
CA PRO A 443 -28.59 1.28 12.50
C PRO A 443 -27.39 2.05 11.96
N LEU A 444 -27.57 2.77 10.84
CA LEU A 444 -26.61 3.77 10.42
C LEU A 444 -26.54 4.86 11.50
N PRO A 445 -25.35 5.35 11.88
CA PRO A 445 -25.25 6.48 12.79
C PRO A 445 -25.98 7.67 12.16
N GLN A 446 -26.90 8.27 12.91
CA GLN A 446 -27.50 9.54 12.54
C GLN A 446 -26.38 10.60 12.58
N PHE A 447 -25.92 11.02 11.41
CA PHE A 447 -25.00 12.14 11.29
C PHE A 447 -25.77 13.41 11.67
N THR A 448 -25.41 14.02 12.80
CA THR A 448 -25.91 15.35 13.18
C THR A 448 -25.56 16.34 12.07
N THR A 449 -26.58 16.85 11.39
CA THR A 449 -26.44 17.79 10.28
C THR A 449 -26.00 19.16 10.79
N GLY A 450 -24.69 19.40 10.79
CA GLY A 450 -24.11 20.69 11.14
C GLY A 450 -22.58 20.66 11.03
N GLN A 451 -22.04 21.32 10.01
CA GLN A 451 -20.60 21.40 9.67
C GLN A 451 -19.97 20.08 9.16
N MET A 452 -18.84 20.21 8.43
CA MET A 452 -17.94 19.13 7.95
C MET A 452 -18.16 18.35 6.61
N PRO A 453 -19.13 18.62 5.70
CA PRO A 453 -19.08 18.02 4.34
C PRO A 453 -18.00 18.65 3.42
N PHE A 454 -17.67 19.93 3.62
CA PHE A 454 -16.91 20.73 2.66
C PHE A 454 -15.41 20.38 2.57
N THR A 455 -14.79 19.94 3.66
CA THR A 455 -13.32 19.78 3.74
C THR A 455 -12.77 18.63 2.89
N TRP A 456 -13.53 17.55 2.70
CA TRP A 456 -13.14 16.43 1.82
C TRP A 456 -13.17 16.85 0.34
N TYR A 457 -14.22 17.59 -0.06
CA TYR A 457 -14.40 18.07 -1.42
C TYR A 457 -13.28 19.06 -1.79
N SER A 458 -12.99 20.03 -0.91
CA SER A 458 -11.86 20.95 -1.08
C SER A 458 -10.49 20.27 -0.99
N ALA A 459 -10.33 19.18 -0.23
CA ALA A 459 -9.08 18.40 -0.22
C ALA A 459 -8.85 17.59 -1.50
N MET A 460 -9.86 17.46 -2.37
CA MET A 460 -9.72 16.98 -3.75
C MET A 460 -9.60 18.12 -4.79
N GLN A 461 -9.74 19.40 -4.41
CA GLN A 461 -9.46 20.53 -5.31
C GLN A 461 -7.97 20.87 -5.59
N PRO A 462 -6.93 20.42 -4.83
CA PRO A 462 -5.54 20.70 -5.18
C PRO A 462 -4.99 19.82 -6.33
N PHE A 463 -5.86 19.24 -7.17
CA PHE A 463 -5.53 18.84 -8.55
C PHE A 463 -5.46 20.07 -9.49
N SER A 464 -4.87 21.16 -9.01
CA SER A 464 -4.80 22.47 -9.68
C SER A 464 -3.36 22.97 -9.65
N VAL A 465 -2.80 23.15 -10.86
CA VAL A 465 -1.42 23.61 -11.18
C VAL A 465 -0.30 22.61 -10.90
#